data_AF-A0A8K0KIC8-F1
#
_entry.id   AF-A0A8K0KIC8-F1
#
_cell.length_a   1.000
_cell.length_b   1.000
_cell.length_c   1.000
_cell.angle_alpha   90.00
_cell.angle_beta   90.00
_cell.angle_gamma   90.00
#
_symmetry.space_group_name_H-M   'P 1'
#
loop_
_entity.id
_entity.type
_entity.pdbx_description
1 polymer ?
#
loop_
_entity_poly.entity_id
_entity_poly.type
_entity_poly.pdbx_seq_one_letter_code
_entity_poly.pdbx_strand_id
1 'polypeptide(L)'
;MGSKKLAFGVISLITCCYITWVWLNCNPGSVKEIHQSMRYSANCNKKMSIFFLKTHKCGSSTIQNIFMRFGKRYNLNFVLPDVGNYVGNPDKFSRDLIGESLALGNDEKYDIFTHHTRYHHRTVKEVMKE
;
A
#
# COMPACT_ATOMS: atom_id res chain seq x y z
N MET A 1 25.55 0.84 57.44
CA MET A 1 24.30 0.77 56.63
C MET A 1 24.06 2.15 56.02
N GLY A 2 24.68 2.49 54.87
CA GLY A 2 24.61 3.88 54.39
C GLY A 2 25.41 4.25 53.15
N SER A 3 25.44 3.43 52.10
CA SER A 3 26.24 3.76 50.89
C SER A 3 25.68 3.27 49.56
N LYS A 4 24.38 2.93 49.49
CA LYS A 4 23.75 2.45 48.23
C LYS A 4 22.70 3.38 47.63
N LYS A 5 22.34 4.48 48.31
CA LYS A 5 21.33 5.44 47.80
C LYS A 5 21.90 6.49 46.85
N LEU A 6 23.19 6.79 46.91
CA LEU A 6 23.82 7.84 46.09
C LEU A 6 24.05 7.39 44.63
N ALA A 7 24.35 6.11 44.41
CA ALA A 7 24.68 5.59 43.08
C ALA A 7 23.47 5.53 42.12
N PHE A 8 22.26 5.27 42.64
CA PHE A 8 21.04 5.21 41.81
C PHE A 8 20.60 6.59 41.30
N GLY A 9 20.82 7.65 42.07
CA GLY A 9 20.49 9.02 41.65
C GLY A 9 21.35 9.48 40.47
N VAL A 10 22.63 9.14 40.49
CA VAL A 10 23.59 9.54 39.44
C VAL A 10 23.31 8.80 38.12
N ILE A 11 23.01 7.50 38.17
CA ILE A 11 22.67 6.73 36.96
C ILE A 11 21.39 7.23 36.29
N SER A 12 20.37 7.59 37.10
CA SER A 12 19.10 8.15 36.58
C SER A 12 19.30 9.51 35.89
N LEU A 13 20.17 10.35 36.44
CA LEU A 13 20.50 11.64 35.81
C LEU A 13 21.29 11.44 34.51
N ILE A 14 22.21 10.48 34.45
CA ILE A 14 22.97 10.17 33.24
C ILE A 14 22.07 9.61 32.14
N THR A 15 21.15 8.70 32.45
CA THR A 15 20.22 8.15 31.45
C THR A 15 19.22 9.21 31.00
N CYS A 16 18.73 10.06 31.90
CA CYS A 16 17.88 11.19 31.53
C CYS A 16 18.59 12.17 30.59
N CYS A 17 19.84 12.55 30.91
CA CYS A 17 20.67 13.39 30.04
C CYS A 17 20.97 12.75 28.68
N TYR A 18 21.17 11.43 28.63
CA TYR A 18 21.38 10.72 27.36
C TYR A 18 20.10 10.69 26.52
N ILE A 19 18.94 10.45 27.14
CA ILE A 19 17.65 10.45 26.44
C ILE A 19 17.32 11.85 25.90
N THR A 20 17.55 12.90 26.68
CA THR A 20 17.34 14.28 26.21
C THR A 20 18.35 14.68 25.13
N TRP A 21 19.61 14.24 25.23
CA TRP A 21 20.61 14.45 24.18
C TRP A 21 20.23 13.73 22.88
N VAL A 22 19.76 12.49 22.95
CA VAL A 22 19.27 11.74 21.76
C VAL A 22 18.05 12.43 21.15
N TRP A 23 17.12 12.93 21.96
CA TRP A 23 15.96 13.69 21.47
C TRP A 23 16.35 15.02 20.82
N LEU A 24 17.30 15.76 21.39
CA LEU A 24 17.78 17.04 20.85
C LEU A 24 18.59 16.86 19.55
N ASN A 25 19.28 15.74 19.40
CA ASN A 25 20.03 15.40 18.17
C ASN A 25 19.22 14.59 17.16
N CYS A 26 17.95 14.27 17.47
CA CYS A 26 17.05 13.68 16.50
C CYS A 26 16.74 14.74 15.45
N ASN A 27 17.40 14.64 14.28
CA ASN A 27 17.26 15.61 13.20
C ASN A 27 15.94 15.35 12.43
N PRO A 28 14.87 16.16 12.59
CA PRO A 28 13.65 16.02 11.81
C PRO A 28 13.84 16.44 10.34
N GLY A 29 15.02 16.95 9.97
CA GLY A 29 15.35 17.46 8.65
C GLY A 29 15.27 16.43 7.52
N SER A 30 15.51 15.14 7.81
CA SER A 30 15.42 14.06 6.80
C SER A 30 14.03 13.96 6.17
N VAL A 31 12.96 14.26 6.91
CA VAL A 31 11.59 14.22 6.37
C VAL A 31 11.31 15.39 5.43
N LYS A 32 11.91 16.56 5.68
CA LYS A 32 11.67 17.77 4.86
C LYS A 32 12.34 17.68 3.49
N GLU A 33 13.52 17.08 3.41
CA GLU A 33 14.25 16.88 2.15
C GLU A 33 13.55 15.89 1.21
N ILE A 34 12.92 14.83 1.75
CA ILE A 34 12.11 13.87 0.98
C ILE A 34 10.89 14.56 0.34
N HIS A 35 10.25 15.50 1.05
CA HIS A 35 9.10 16.23 0.52
C HIS A 35 9.49 17.20 -0.61
N GLN A 36 10.67 17.79 -0.55
CA GLN A 36 11.15 18.75 -1.55
C GLN A 36 11.60 18.03 -2.84
N SER A 37 12.25 16.87 -2.72
CA SER A 37 12.70 16.07 -3.88
C SER A 37 11.52 15.45 -4.66
N MET A 38 10.43 15.08 -3.99
CA MET A 38 9.19 14.63 -4.65
C MET A 38 8.46 15.73 -5.43
N ARG A 39 8.70 17.02 -5.13
CA ARG A 39 8.03 18.14 -5.80
C ARG A 39 8.77 18.68 -7.01
N TYR A 40 10.04 18.34 -7.21
CA TYR A 40 10.89 18.99 -8.22
C TYR A 40 11.07 18.20 -9.53
N SER A 41 10.42 17.05 -9.70
CA SER A 41 10.49 16.32 -10.98
C SER A 41 9.26 15.47 -11.23
N ALA A 42 8.25 16.06 -11.90
CA ALA A 42 7.44 15.43 -12.95
C ALA A 42 6.22 16.30 -13.25
N ASN A 43 5.85 16.43 -14.53
CA ASN A 43 4.45 16.51 -14.92
C ASN A 43 3.76 15.23 -14.42
N CYS A 44 3.36 15.20 -13.15
CA CYS A 44 2.78 14.05 -12.49
C CYS A 44 1.30 13.97 -12.88
N ASN A 45 1.05 13.32 -14.01
CA ASN A 45 -0.30 12.97 -14.41
C ASN A 45 -0.83 11.89 -13.48
N LYS A 46 -2.00 12.13 -12.89
CA LYS A 46 -2.68 11.17 -12.03
C LYS A 46 -2.91 9.87 -12.80
N LYS A 47 -2.33 8.77 -12.33
CA LYS A 47 -2.59 7.42 -12.85
C LYS A 47 -3.85 6.85 -12.18
N MET A 48 -4.84 6.49 -13.00
CA MET A 48 -6.11 5.92 -12.54
C MET A 48 -6.12 4.39 -12.63
N SER A 49 -5.34 3.82 -13.55
CA SER A 49 -5.20 2.36 -13.69
C SER A 49 -4.18 1.80 -12.71
N ILE A 50 -4.61 0.86 -11.88
CA ILE A 50 -3.84 0.23 -10.80
C ILE A 50 -4.12 -1.27 -10.78
N PHE A 51 -3.11 -2.07 -11.12
CA PHE A 51 -3.08 -3.51 -10.84
C PHE A 51 -2.24 -3.77 -9.59
N PHE A 52 -2.85 -4.34 -8.55
CA PHE A 52 -2.19 -4.66 -7.29
C PHE A 52 -2.26 -6.17 -7.02
N LEU A 53 -1.12 -6.84 -7.17
CA LEU A 53 -1.00 -8.26 -6.88
C LEU A 53 -0.94 -8.50 -5.37
N LYS A 54 -2.09 -8.86 -4.79
CA LYS A 54 -2.27 -8.99 -3.35
C LYS A 54 -1.59 -10.23 -2.77
N THR A 55 -0.63 -10.05 -1.86
CA THR A 55 0.01 -11.11 -1.06
C THR A 55 -0.69 -11.33 0.28
N HIS A 56 -0.57 -12.53 0.86
CA HIS A 56 -1.16 -12.86 2.15
C HIS A 56 -0.39 -12.25 3.33
N LYS A 57 -1.12 -11.71 4.31
CA LYS A 57 -0.60 -11.24 5.61
C LYS A 57 0.44 -10.11 5.57
N CYS A 58 0.49 -9.35 4.48
CA CYS A 58 1.42 -8.21 4.32
C CYS A 58 0.75 -6.83 4.48
N GLY A 59 -0.35 -6.73 5.25
CA GLY A 59 -1.15 -5.48 5.31
C GLY A 59 -1.85 -5.14 3.99
N SER A 60 -1.87 -6.07 3.04
CA SER A 60 -2.36 -5.87 1.68
C SER A 60 -3.86 -5.59 1.61
N SER A 61 -4.64 -6.03 2.61
CA SER A 61 -6.06 -5.66 2.75
C SER A 61 -6.27 -4.17 3.05
N THR A 62 -5.33 -3.53 3.75
CA THR A 62 -5.38 -2.08 3.99
C THR A 62 -5.19 -1.33 2.67
N ILE A 63 -4.17 -1.72 1.89
CA ILE A 63 -3.88 -1.13 0.58
C ILE A 63 -5.04 -1.35 -0.40
N GLN A 64 -5.59 -2.56 -0.45
CA GLN A 64 -6.79 -2.85 -1.22
C GLN A 64 -7.93 -1.88 -0.89
N ASN A 65 -8.24 -1.67 0.40
CA ASN A 65 -9.31 -0.75 0.81
C ASN A 65 -9.05 0.70 0.37
N ILE A 66 -7.79 1.16 0.42
CA ILE A 66 -7.41 2.49 -0.05
C ILE A 66 -7.70 2.60 -1.56
N PHE A 67 -7.27 1.63 -2.37
CA PHE A 67 -7.52 1.63 -3.80
C PHE A 67 -9.01 1.50 -4.16
N MET A 68 -9.77 0.68 -3.43
CA MET A 68 -11.22 0.56 -3.62
C MET A 68 -11.93 1.90 -3.34
N ARG A 69 -11.55 2.61 -2.27
CA ARG A 69 -12.10 3.94 -1.96
C ARG A 69 -11.69 4.99 -3.01
N PHE A 70 -10.44 4.92 -3.48
CA PHE A 70 -9.95 5.76 -4.56
C PHE A 70 -10.78 5.57 -5.83
N GLY A 71 -10.94 4.33 -6.31
CA GLY A 71 -11.72 4.08 -7.52
C GLY A 71 -13.19 4.45 -7.37
N LYS A 72 -13.79 4.23 -6.19
CA LYS A 72 -15.16 4.68 -5.92
C LYS A 72 -15.29 6.19 -6.03
N ARG A 73 -14.34 6.95 -5.50
CA ARG A 73 -14.33 8.42 -5.57
C ARG A 73 -14.23 8.95 -6.99
N TYR A 74 -13.52 8.24 -7.87
CA TYR A 74 -13.28 8.66 -9.26
C TYR A 74 -14.11 7.87 -10.29
N ASN A 75 -15.13 7.12 -9.84
CA ASN A 75 -16.02 6.31 -10.68
C ASN A 75 -15.26 5.40 -11.66
N LEU A 76 -14.29 4.65 -11.14
CA LEU A 76 -13.42 3.75 -11.90
C LEU A 76 -14.00 2.33 -11.98
N ASN A 77 -13.60 1.59 -13.01
CA ASN A 77 -14.03 0.21 -13.23
C ASN A 77 -13.17 -0.79 -12.44
N PHE A 78 -13.79 -1.76 -11.79
CA PHE A 78 -13.13 -2.73 -10.91
C PHE A 78 -13.23 -4.15 -11.42
N VAL A 79 -12.14 -4.91 -11.32
CA VAL A 79 -12.20 -6.37 -11.37
C VAL A 79 -12.61 -6.88 -9.99
N LEU A 80 -13.78 -7.52 -9.91
CA LEU A 80 -14.34 -8.05 -8.67
C LEU A 80 -14.53 -9.57 -8.80
N PRO A 81 -14.37 -10.32 -7.69
CA PRO A 81 -14.77 -11.72 -7.64
C PRO A 81 -16.29 -11.83 -7.47
N ASP A 82 -16.89 -12.91 -7.97
CA ASP A 82 -18.30 -13.21 -7.71
C ASP A 82 -18.57 -13.41 -6.22
N VAL A 83 -17.64 -14.09 -5.53
CA VAL A 83 -17.73 -14.37 -4.10
C VAL A 83 -16.35 -14.28 -3.45
N GLY A 84 -16.30 -13.68 -2.27
CA GLY A 84 -15.12 -13.71 -1.41
C GLY A 84 -14.00 -12.76 -1.88
N ASN A 85 -12.76 -13.26 -1.90
CA ASN A 85 -11.56 -12.41 -2.05
C ASN A 85 -10.60 -12.85 -3.16
N TYR A 86 -10.98 -13.86 -3.93
CA TYR A 86 -10.14 -14.47 -4.96
C TYR A 86 -10.80 -14.33 -6.33
N VAL A 87 -10.03 -13.84 -7.29
CA VAL A 87 -10.37 -13.89 -8.72
C VAL A 87 -9.47 -14.95 -9.33
N GLY A 88 -9.99 -16.18 -9.36
CA GLY A 88 -9.22 -17.38 -9.66
C GLY A 88 -8.40 -17.91 -8.47
N ASN A 89 -8.07 -19.20 -8.55
CA ASN A 89 -7.13 -20.01 -7.75
C ASN A 89 -7.71 -21.44 -7.68
N PRO A 90 -6.95 -22.51 -8.00
CA PRO A 90 -5.49 -22.55 -8.21
C PRO A 90 -5.01 -22.02 -9.56
N ASP A 91 -5.91 -21.87 -10.53
CA ASP A 91 -5.55 -21.48 -11.89
C ASP A 91 -5.05 -20.03 -12.01
N LYS A 92 -4.29 -19.80 -13.08
CA LYS A 92 -3.85 -18.46 -13.50
C LYS A 92 -5.05 -17.61 -13.89
N PHE A 93 -4.93 -16.29 -13.69
CA PHE A 93 -5.97 -15.35 -14.09
C PHE A 93 -6.30 -15.47 -15.59
N SER A 94 -7.57 -15.72 -15.89
CA SER A 94 -8.20 -15.62 -17.22
C SER A 94 -9.36 -14.62 -17.16
N ARG A 95 -9.74 -14.06 -18.32
CA ARG A 95 -10.91 -13.17 -18.45
C ARG A 95 -12.18 -13.88 -18.02
N ASP A 96 -12.29 -15.18 -18.29
CA ASP A 96 -13.46 -16.01 -17.98
C ASP A 96 -13.69 -16.24 -16.48
N LEU A 97 -12.73 -15.86 -15.64
CA LEU A 97 -12.87 -15.92 -14.18
C LEU A 97 -13.59 -14.70 -13.61
N ILE A 98 -13.87 -13.70 -14.45
CA ILE A 98 -14.75 -12.59 -14.09
C ILE A 98 -16.16 -13.03 -14.48
N GLY A 99 -17.07 -13.09 -13.50
CA GLY A 99 -18.45 -13.50 -13.75
C GLY A 99 -19.13 -12.59 -14.78
N GLU A 100 -20.00 -13.17 -15.60
CA GLU A 100 -20.66 -12.49 -16.72
C GLU A 100 -21.40 -11.20 -16.29
N SER A 101 -22.00 -11.19 -15.09
CA SER A 101 -22.69 -10.02 -14.53
C SER A 101 -21.75 -8.88 -14.11
N LEU A 102 -20.45 -9.17 -13.96
CA LEU A 102 -19.39 -8.23 -13.59
C LEU A 102 -18.45 -7.92 -14.77
N ALA A 103 -18.60 -8.65 -15.87
CA ALA A 103 -17.86 -8.43 -17.09
C ALA A 103 -18.28 -7.08 -17.69
N LEU A 104 -17.31 -6.26 -18.06
CA LEU A 104 -17.57 -5.09 -18.88
C LEU A 104 -17.80 -5.52 -20.34
N GLY A 105 -18.27 -4.59 -21.17
CA GLY A 105 -18.37 -4.81 -22.62
C GLY A 105 -17.04 -5.29 -23.23
N ASN A 106 -17.10 -5.91 -24.41
CA ASN A 106 -15.91 -6.51 -25.05
C ASN A 106 -14.78 -5.50 -25.29
N ASP A 107 -15.11 -4.23 -25.55
CA ASP A 107 -14.14 -3.17 -25.81
C ASP A 107 -13.75 -2.39 -24.54
N GLU A 108 -14.38 -2.69 -23.41
CA GLU A 108 -14.14 -2.00 -22.14
C GLU A 108 -13.07 -2.69 -21.31
N LYS A 109 -12.33 -1.86 -20.57
CA LYS A 109 -11.21 -2.29 -19.72
C LYS A 109 -11.39 -1.80 -18.29
N TYR A 110 -10.71 -2.48 -17.38
CA TYR A 110 -10.73 -2.19 -15.96
C TYR A 110 -9.64 -1.20 -15.57
N ASP A 111 -9.94 -0.39 -14.56
CA ASP A 111 -8.99 0.54 -13.97
C ASP A 111 -8.33 -0.07 -12.73
N ILE A 112 -9.08 -0.78 -11.88
CA ILE A 112 -8.56 -1.27 -10.59
C ILE A 112 -8.73 -2.77 -10.46
N PHE A 113 -7.64 -3.48 -10.14
CA PHE A 113 -7.67 -4.89 -9.79
C PHE A 113 -6.77 -5.15 -8.58
N THR A 114 -7.38 -5.49 -7.44
CA THR A 114 -6.69 -5.56 -6.13
C THR A 114 -6.97 -6.84 -5.33
N HIS A 115 -7.70 -7.81 -5.90
CA HIS A 115 -8.06 -9.06 -5.23
C HIS A 115 -6.95 -10.11 -5.35
N HIS A 116 -7.05 -11.19 -4.55
CA HIS A 116 -6.10 -12.29 -4.67
C HIS A 116 -6.27 -12.96 -6.03
N THR A 117 -5.18 -13.13 -6.76
CA THR A 117 -5.19 -13.79 -8.06
C THR A 117 -3.81 -14.37 -8.35
N ARG A 118 -3.74 -15.27 -9.34
CA ARG A 118 -2.48 -15.80 -9.86
C ARG A 118 -2.12 -15.02 -11.11
N TYR A 119 -1.01 -14.27 -11.04
CA TYR A 119 -0.61 -13.36 -12.12
C TYR A 119 -0.44 -14.07 -13.46
N HIS A 120 -1.05 -13.49 -14.49
CA HIS A 120 -0.89 -13.90 -15.88
C HIS A 120 -0.73 -12.67 -16.76
N HIS A 121 0.51 -12.41 -17.20
CA HIS A 121 0.87 -11.16 -17.86
C HIS A 121 -0.02 -10.82 -19.06
N ARG A 122 -0.28 -11.79 -19.94
CA ARG A 122 -1.06 -11.59 -21.17
C ARG A 122 -2.49 -11.13 -20.84
N THR A 123 -3.20 -11.89 -20.01
CA THR A 123 -4.59 -11.59 -19.64
C THR A 123 -4.69 -10.29 -18.84
N VAL A 124 -3.75 -10.01 -17.92
CA VAL A 124 -3.76 -8.74 -17.18
C VAL A 124 -3.62 -7.54 -18.13
N LYS A 125 -2.72 -7.61 -19.11
CA LYS A 125 -2.53 -6.54 -20.11
C LYS A 125 -3.74 -6.39 -21.03
N GLU A 126 -4.42 -7.49 -21.31
CA GLU A 126 -5.65 -7.50 -22.11
C GLU A 126 -6.79 -6.78 -21.39
N VAL A 127 -7.04 -7.10 -20.11
CA VAL A 127 -8.22 -6.59 -19.37
C VAL A 127 -8.02 -5.21 -18.72
N MET A 128 -6.78 -4.82 -18.40
CA MET A 128 -6.50 -3.55 -17.70
C MET A 128 -6.21 -2.41 -18.68
N LYS A 129 -6.61 -1.18 -18.32
CA LYS A 129 -6.20 0.05 -19.02
C LYS A 129 -4.72 0.38 -18.81
N GLU A 130 -4.11 1.06 -19.77
CA GLU A 130 -2.71 1.54 -19.72
C GLU A 130 -2.55 2.91 -19.04
#